data_AF-A0A382PVX8-F1
#
_entry.id   AF-A0A382PVX8-F1
#
_cell.length_a   1.000
_cell.length_b   1.000
_cell.length_c   1.000
_cell.angle_alpha   90.00
_cell.angle_beta   90.00
_cell.angle_gamma   90.00
#
_symmetry.space_group_name_H-M   'P 1'
#
loop_
_entity.id
_entity.type
_entity.pdbx_description
1 polymer ?
#
loop_
_entity_poly.entity_id
_entity_poly.type
_entity_poly.pdbx_seq_one_letter_code
_entity_poly.pdbx_strand_id
1 'polypeptide(L)'
;MFRSSTLFLLIFSAAGLCPALSAQEKIGKARGKIKITWSELNTKNYKIEYEGAIPVQTAHKIGQELEDILVQYKALFRFKPSKKMLVRFMDSENTYEQVGGDPRMSGFYNPGSGYLVIK
;
A
#
# COMPACT_ATOMS: atom_id res chain seq x y z
N MET A 1 -6.06 79.10 26.91
CA MET A 1 -4.61 79.23 27.15
C MET A 1 -4.08 77.88 27.66
N PHE A 2 -3.05 77.38 26.96
CA PHE A 2 -2.15 76.24 27.20
C PHE A 2 -2.24 75.36 28.47
N ARG A 3 -2.25 74.03 28.26
CA ARG A 3 -1.17 73.04 28.52
C ARG A 3 -1.75 71.62 28.36
N SER A 4 -1.44 70.88 27.29
CA SER A 4 -0.30 69.97 27.13
C SER A 4 -0.20 68.91 28.23
N SER A 5 -0.51 67.65 27.91
CA SER A 5 0.38 66.51 28.16
C SER A 5 -0.18 65.22 27.56
N THR A 6 0.70 64.57 26.80
CA THR A 6 0.61 63.32 26.06
C THR A 6 0.18 62.14 26.94
N LEU A 7 -0.74 61.30 26.46
CA LEU A 7 -0.78 59.89 26.88
C LEU A 7 -0.99 58.99 25.67
N PHE A 8 0.11 58.34 25.31
CA PHE A 8 0.25 57.30 24.31
C PHE A 8 -0.34 56.00 24.90
N LEU A 9 -1.30 55.35 24.24
CA LEU A 9 -1.78 54.04 24.69
C LEU A 9 -2.00 53.08 23.52
N LEU A 10 -0.87 52.41 23.22
CA LEU A 10 -0.70 51.00 22.88
C LEU A 10 -1.85 50.27 22.17
N ILE A 11 -1.60 50.04 20.89
CA ILE A 11 -2.14 48.98 20.04
C ILE A 11 -2.03 47.63 20.77
N PHE A 12 -3.15 46.95 20.96
CA PHE A 12 -3.20 45.53 21.32
C PHE A 12 -4.10 44.80 20.33
N SER A 13 -3.47 43.86 19.60
CA SER A 13 -3.93 42.50 19.29
C SER A 13 -5.35 42.30 18.72
N ALA A 14 -5.58 41.54 17.66
CA ALA A 14 -4.82 40.41 17.14
C ALA A 14 -5.15 40.24 15.66
N ALA A 15 -4.13 39.92 14.87
CA ALA A 15 -4.30 39.25 13.61
C ALA A 15 -5.12 37.98 13.86
N GLY A 16 -6.37 37.97 13.40
CA GLY A 16 -7.15 36.75 13.20
C GLY A 16 -6.53 35.93 12.08
N LEU A 17 -5.38 35.32 12.35
CA LEU A 17 -4.82 34.25 11.54
C LEU A 17 -5.80 33.08 11.60
N CYS A 18 -6.57 32.91 10.53
CA CYS A 18 -7.33 31.69 10.26
C CYS A 18 -6.40 30.48 10.40
N PRO A 19 -6.57 29.57 11.38
CA PRO A 19 -5.90 28.29 11.33
C PRO A 19 -6.81 27.32 10.55
N ALA A 20 -7.06 27.62 9.28
CA ALA A 20 -7.92 26.79 8.43
C ALA A 20 -7.14 25.94 7.41
N LEU A 21 -5.81 26.04 7.35
CA LEU A 21 -4.99 25.24 6.41
C LEU A 21 -4.12 24.15 7.04
N SER A 22 -3.85 24.20 8.35
CA SER A 22 -2.89 23.26 8.97
C SER A 22 -3.47 21.90 9.37
N ALA A 23 -4.81 21.74 9.32
CA ALA A 23 -5.50 20.50 9.68
C ALA A 23 -5.74 19.57 8.49
N GLN A 24 -5.84 20.11 7.27
CA GLN A 24 -6.12 19.30 6.08
C GLN A 24 -4.85 18.68 5.48
N GLU A 25 -3.68 19.27 5.74
CA GLU A 25 -2.39 18.76 5.26
C GLU A 25 -1.85 17.56 6.07
N LYS A 26 -2.42 17.30 7.25
CA LYS A 26 -2.01 16.18 8.11
C LYS A 26 -2.74 14.86 7.83
N ILE A 27 -3.80 14.88 7.03
CA ILE A 27 -4.59 13.67 6.71
C ILE A 27 -3.86 12.79 5.66
N GLY A 28 -2.94 13.35 4.87
CA GLY A 28 -2.24 12.62 3.81
C GLY A 28 -0.97 11.84 4.21
N LYS A 29 -0.45 12.00 5.43
CA LYS A 29 0.92 11.54 5.79
C LYS A 29 1.04 10.58 6.98
N ALA A 30 -0.08 10.07 7.49
CA ALA A 30 -0.09 9.17 8.65
C ALA A 30 -0.38 7.69 8.31
N ARG A 31 -0.13 7.24 7.07
CA ARG A 31 -0.06 5.81 6.77
C ARG A 31 1.27 5.28 7.33
N GLY A 32 1.30 4.93 8.61
CA GLY A 32 2.47 4.37 9.27
C GLY A 32 2.90 3.07 8.61
N LYS A 33 4.22 2.80 8.56
CA LYS A 33 4.76 1.51 8.13
C LYS A 33 4.22 0.43 9.08
N ILE A 34 3.37 -0.45 8.56
CA ILE A 34 2.78 -1.55 9.35
C ILE A 34 3.68 -2.76 9.19
N LYS A 35 3.97 -3.44 10.30
CA LYS A 35 4.66 -4.74 10.22
C LYS A 35 3.74 -5.75 9.55
N ILE A 36 4.13 -6.22 8.37
CA ILE A 36 3.36 -7.22 7.64
C ILE A 36 3.71 -8.61 8.19
N THR A 37 2.70 -9.33 8.67
CA THR A 37 2.81 -10.74 9.03
C THR A 37 2.54 -11.59 7.80
N TRP A 38 3.57 -12.27 7.30
CA TRP A 38 3.48 -13.11 6.12
C TRP A 38 3.18 -14.56 6.50
N SER A 39 2.37 -15.21 5.67
CA SER A 39 2.21 -16.65 5.59
C SER A 39 2.65 -17.14 4.21
N GLU A 40 3.07 -18.39 4.11
CA GLU A 40 3.57 -18.95 2.86
C GLU A 40 2.81 -20.21 2.45
N LEU A 41 2.51 -20.32 1.16
CA LEU A 41 2.00 -21.51 0.50
C LEU A 41 2.91 -21.86 -0.69
N ASN A 42 3.47 -23.06 -0.68
CA ASN A 42 4.27 -23.57 -1.78
C ASN A 42 3.46 -24.58 -2.59
N THR A 43 3.30 -24.33 -3.90
CA THR A 43 2.74 -25.28 -4.85
C THR A 43 3.86 -25.89 -5.71
N LYS A 44 3.50 -26.61 -6.77
CA LYS A 44 4.47 -27.18 -7.72
C LYS A 44 5.20 -26.08 -8.48
N ASN A 45 4.48 -25.09 -9.02
CA ASN A 45 5.03 -24.05 -9.89
C ASN A 45 5.04 -22.65 -9.24
N TYR A 46 4.50 -22.48 -8.04
CA TYR A 46 4.42 -21.18 -7.37
C TYR A 46 4.97 -21.23 -5.94
N LYS A 47 5.56 -20.11 -5.51
CA LYS A 47 5.71 -19.74 -4.10
C LYS A 47 4.81 -18.55 -3.86
N ILE A 48 3.82 -18.73 -3.00
CA ILE A 48 2.80 -17.73 -2.69
C ILE A 48 3.05 -17.21 -1.27
N GLU A 49 3.29 -15.91 -1.14
CA GLU A 49 3.29 -15.20 0.14
C GLU A 49 1.98 -14.43 0.27
N TYR A 50 1.35 -14.49 1.44
CA TYR A 50 0.09 -13.78 1.65
C TYR A 50 0.02 -13.21 3.06
N GLU A 51 -0.73 -12.13 3.23
CA GLU A 51 -0.94 -11.52 4.53
C GLU A 51 -1.66 -12.49 5.47
N GLY A 52 -1.22 -12.59 6.72
CA GLY A 52 -1.80 -13.51 7.70
C GLY A 52 -3.28 -13.27 8.02
N ALA A 53 -3.85 -12.11 7.62
CA ALA A 53 -5.28 -11.85 7.69
C ALA A 53 -6.08 -12.63 6.63
N ILE A 54 -5.45 -13.05 5.53
CA ILE A 54 -6.09 -13.81 4.46
C ILE A 54 -6.26 -15.27 4.93
N PRO A 55 -7.48 -15.84 4.87
CA PRO A 55 -7.72 -17.23 5.23
C PRO A 55 -6.89 -18.20 4.39
N VAL A 56 -6.33 -19.23 5.04
CA VAL A 56 -5.51 -20.26 4.37
C VAL A 56 -6.25 -20.96 3.23
N GLN A 57 -7.57 -21.15 3.36
CA GLN A 57 -8.40 -21.76 2.33
C GLN A 57 -8.47 -20.88 1.06
N THR A 58 -8.50 -19.56 1.23
CA THR A 58 -8.46 -18.60 0.11
C THR A 58 -7.12 -18.69 -0.60
N ALA A 59 -6.01 -18.73 0.14
CA ALA A 59 -4.68 -18.90 -0.45
C ALA A 59 -4.55 -20.22 -1.22
N HIS A 60 -5.09 -21.32 -0.69
CA HIS A 60 -5.13 -22.61 -1.39
C HIS A 60 -5.94 -22.55 -2.69
N LYS A 61 -7.13 -21.96 -2.65
CA LYS A 61 -7.98 -21.80 -3.83
C LYS A 61 -7.27 -21.02 -4.92
N ILE A 62 -6.68 -19.87 -4.57
CA ILE A 62 -5.89 -19.05 -5.50
C ILE A 62 -4.71 -19.85 -6.07
N GLY A 63 -3.99 -20.59 -5.23
CA GLY A 63 -2.88 -21.44 -5.69
C GLY A 63 -3.32 -22.50 -6.70
N GLN A 64 -4.50 -23.08 -6.55
CA GLN A 64 -5.06 -24.04 -7.50
C GLN A 64 -5.43 -23.36 -8.84
N GLU A 65 -6.14 -22.24 -8.80
CA GLU A 65 -6.53 -21.49 -10.01
C GLU A 65 -5.30 -21.08 -10.83
N LEU A 66 -4.21 -20.66 -10.17
CA LEU A 66 -2.95 -20.31 -10.84
C LEU A 66 -2.28 -21.52 -11.52
N GLU A 67 -2.36 -22.70 -10.92
CA GLU A 67 -1.87 -23.94 -11.52
C GLU A 67 -2.71 -24.33 -12.73
N ASP A 68 -4.04 -24.20 -12.64
CA ASP A 68 -4.97 -24.52 -13.73
C ASP A 68 -4.77 -23.60 -14.94
N ILE A 69 -4.60 -22.29 -14.71
CA ILE A 69 -4.26 -21.32 -15.76
C ILE A 69 -2.91 -21.67 -16.39
N LEU A 70 -1.91 -22.04 -15.58
CA LEU A 70 -0.60 -22.42 -16.10
C LEU A 70 -0.66 -23.69 -16.96
N VAL A 71 -1.49 -24.66 -16.60
CA VAL A 71 -1.70 -25.87 -17.41
C VAL A 71 -2.20 -25.48 -18.80
N GLN A 72 -3.19 -24.60 -18.88
CA GLN A 72 -3.73 -24.10 -20.15
C GLN A 72 -2.67 -23.34 -20.95
N TYR A 73 -1.94 -22.43 -20.30
CA TYR A 73 -0.87 -21.66 -20.93
C TYR A 73 0.24 -22.57 -21.51
N LYS A 74 0.66 -23.59 -20.75
CA LYS A 74 1.66 -24.56 -21.20
C LYS A 74 1.18 -25.36 -22.40
N ALA A 75 -0.10 -25.74 -22.43
CA ALA A 75 -0.69 -26.47 -23.55
C ALA A 75 -0.70 -25.63 -24.83
N LEU A 76 -1.12 -24.35 -24.74
CA LEU A 76 -1.23 -23.44 -25.87
C LEU A 76 0.14 -23.02 -26.42
N PHE A 77 1.06 -22.62 -25.54
CA PHE A 77 2.33 -22.00 -25.95
C PHE A 77 3.53 -22.95 -25.90
N ARG A 78 3.30 -24.23 -25.57
CA ARG A 78 4.36 -25.24 -25.34
C ARG A 78 5.43 -24.77 -24.34
N PHE A 79 5.02 -23.89 -23.43
CA PHE A 79 5.90 -23.29 -22.42
C PHE A 79 6.35 -24.34 -21.40
N LYS A 80 7.62 -24.27 -20.98
CA LYS A 80 8.18 -25.13 -19.94
C LYS A 80 8.73 -24.24 -18.82
N PRO A 81 8.01 -24.10 -17.68
CA PRO A 81 8.50 -23.32 -16.56
C PRO A 81 9.79 -23.95 -16.02
N SER A 82 10.85 -23.14 -15.90
CA SER A 82 12.15 -23.57 -15.38
C SER A 82 12.36 -23.20 -13.91
N LYS A 83 11.54 -22.28 -13.38
CA LYS A 83 11.59 -21.79 -12.00
C LYS A 83 10.16 -21.60 -11.49
N LYS A 84 10.00 -21.66 -10.16
CA LYS A 84 8.75 -21.28 -9.53
C LYS A 84 8.53 -19.77 -9.66
N MET A 85 7.30 -19.38 -9.94
CA MET A 85 6.90 -17.98 -9.95
C MET A 85 6.60 -17.53 -8.52
N LEU A 86 7.09 -16.35 -8.16
CA LEU A 86 6.88 -15.75 -6.85
C LEU A 86 5.63 -14.86 -6.93
N VAL A 87 4.67 -15.08 -6.03
CA VAL A 87 3.41 -14.34 -5.99
C VAL A 87 3.17 -13.85 -4.58
N ARG A 88 2.66 -12.63 -4.44
CA ARG A 88 2.32 -12.01 -3.17
C ARG A 88 0.89 -11.49 -3.18
N PHE A 89 0.06 -11.92 -2.23
CA PHE A 89 -1.31 -11.46 -2.06
C PHE A 89 -1.45 -10.55 -0.84
N MET A 90 -2.11 -9.42 -1.01
CA MET A 90 -2.18 -8.36 -0.01
C MET A 90 -3.61 -7.86 0.12
N ASP A 91 -4.19 -7.93 1.32
CA ASP A 91 -5.57 -7.47 1.53
C ASP A 91 -5.60 -5.95 1.82
N SER A 92 -4.58 -5.45 2.52
CA SER A 92 -4.52 -4.03 2.89
C SER A 92 -3.97 -3.14 1.78
N GLU A 93 -4.67 -2.06 1.48
CA GLU A 93 -4.18 -1.01 0.58
C GLU A 93 -2.87 -0.38 1.08
N ASN A 94 -2.75 -0.18 2.39
CA ASN A 94 -1.58 0.45 2.97
C ASN A 94 -0.33 -0.42 2.80
N THR A 95 -0.45 -1.73 2.99
CA THR A 95 0.68 -2.65 2.82
C THR A 95 1.02 -2.81 1.34
N TYR A 96 0.01 -2.80 0.45
CA TYR A 96 0.19 -2.85 -1.00
C TYR A 96 0.97 -1.62 -1.51
N GLU A 97 0.65 -0.42 -1.02
CA GLU A 97 1.43 0.79 -1.29
C GLU A 97 2.86 0.70 -0.73
N GLN A 98 3.03 0.14 0.48
CA GLN A 98 4.35 0.02 1.11
C GLN A 98 5.32 -0.87 0.32
N VAL A 99 4.82 -1.80 -0.50
CA VAL A 99 5.66 -2.61 -1.39
C VAL A 99 5.81 -2.01 -2.80
N GLY A 100 5.26 -0.81 -3.03
CA GLY A 100 5.37 -0.07 -4.28
C GLY A 100 4.15 -0.16 -5.21
N GLY A 101 3.02 -0.68 -4.74
CA GLY A 101 1.78 -0.76 -5.51
C GLY A 101 1.07 0.59 -5.65
N ASP A 102 0.41 0.82 -6.78
CA ASP A 102 -0.54 1.91 -6.96
C ASP A 102 -1.94 1.41 -6.58
N PRO A 103 -2.64 1.98 -5.58
CA PRO A 103 -3.98 1.54 -5.16
C PRO A 103 -5.03 1.46 -6.25
N ARG A 104 -4.81 2.17 -7.37
CA ARG A 104 -5.68 2.18 -8.56
C ARG A 104 -5.51 0.92 -9.41
N MET A 105 -4.47 0.14 -9.16
CA MET A 105 -4.13 -1.10 -9.85
C MET A 105 -4.35 -2.29 -8.91
N SER A 106 -4.91 -3.38 -9.43
CA SER A 106 -5.12 -4.62 -8.67
C SER A 106 -3.83 -5.45 -8.51
N GLY A 107 -2.77 -5.12 -9.23
CA GLY A 107 -1.55 -5.88 -9.20
C GLY A 107 -0.44 -5.27 -10.05
N PHE A 108 0.80 -5.66 -9.75
CA PHE A 108 1.97 -5.29 -10.53
C PHE A 108 3.06 -6.35 -10.40
N TYR A 109 3.96 -6.41 -11.38
CA TYR A 109 5.18 -7.19 -11.26
C TYR A 109 6.31 -6.31 -10.71
N ASN A 110 6.92 -6.72 -9.61
CA ASN A 110 8.08 -6.03 -9.03
C ASN A 110 9.37 -6.66 -9.58
N PRO A 111 10.10 -5.99 -10.49
CA PRO A 111 11.32 -6.55 -11.08
C PRO A 111 12.48 -6.66 -10.07
N GLY A 112 12.47 -5.88 -8.99
CA GLY A 112 13.51 -5.92 -7.97
C GLY A 112 13.43 -7.15 -7.06
N SER A 113 12.23 -7.63 -6.78
CA SER A 113 12.01 -8.82 -5.95
C SER A 113 11.62 -10.07 -6.76
N GLY A 114 11.18 -9.89 -8.00
CA GLY A 114 10.68 -10.97 -8.86
C GLY A 114 9.26 -11.43 -8.53
N TYR A 115 8.54 -10.72 -7.65
CA TYR A 115 7.18 -11.07 -7.26
C TYR A 115 6.15 -10.44 -8.19
N LEU A 116 5.15 -11.22 -8.57
CA LEU A 116 3.84 -10.69 -8.95
C LEU A 116 3.08 -10.34 -7.67
N VAL A 117 2.84 -9.06 -7.43
CA VAL A 117 2.10 -8.56 -6.26
C VAL A 117 0.67 -8.28 -6.67
N ILE A 118 -0.29 -8.80 -5.92
CA ILE A 118 -1.73 -8.70 -6.17
C ILE A 118 -2.41 -8.18 -4.89
N LYS A 119 -3.34 -7.24 -5.07
CA LYS A 119 -4.24 -6.73 -4.04
C LYS A 119 -5.60 -7.43 -4.18
#